data_AF-A0A662T6X5-F1
#
_entry.id   AF-A0A662T6X5-F1
#
_cell.length_a   1.000
_cell.length_b   1.000
_cell.length_c   1.000
_cell.angle_alpha   90.00
_cell.angle_beta   90.00
_cell.angle_gamma   90.00
#
_symmetry.space_group_name_H-M   'P 1'
#
loop_
_entity.id
_entity.type
_entity.pdbx_description
1 polymer ?
#
loop_
_entity_poly.entity_id
_entity_poly.type
_entity_poly.pdbx_seq_one_letter_code
_entity_poly.pdbx_strand_id
1 'polypeptide(L)'
;MSVIMVTGALIGRFQPFHLGHLHAIKYCLRSVSDLVIILGSALTSHTLKNPFTARERIQMISLALSEAGISRERYIIIPVPDIGKHSLWVSLV
;
A
#
# COMPACT_ATOMS: atom_id res chain seq x y z
N MET A 1 -6.94 21.06 21.96
CA MET A 1 -7.00 20.89 20.49
C MET A 1 -7.30 19.44 20.22
N SER A 2 -8.48 19.12 19.70
CA SER A 2 -8.78 17.78 19.20
C SER A 2 -7.94 17.55 17.94
N VAL A 3 -6.96 16.64 18.03
CA VAL A 3 -6.23 16.19 16.84
C VAL A 3 -7.21 15.34 16.05
N ILE A 4 -7.70 15.86 14.91
CA ILE A 4 -8.51 15.06 13.99
C ILE A 4 -7.55 14.03 13.37
N MET A 5 -7.67 12.78 13.80
CA MET A 5 -6.95 11.66 13.20
C MET A 5 -7.63 11.29 11.89
N VAL A 6 -7.01 11.66 10.77
CA VAL A 6 -7.49 11.31 9.43
C VAL A 6 -6.66 10.14 8.92
N THR A 7 -7.33 9.04 8.55
CA THR A 7 -6.71 7.88 7.92
C THR A 7 -6.86 7.97 6.40
N GLY A 8 -5.74 7.96 5.68
CA GLY A 8 -5.72 7.86 4.22
C GLY A 8 -5.65 6.43 3.72
N ALA A 9 -6.01 6.20 2.47
CA ALA A 9 -5.79 4.93 1.78
C ALA A 9 -5.09 5.16 0.44
N LEU A 10 -4.12 4.30 0.12
CA LEU A 10 -3.46 4.26 -1.19
C LEU A 10 -3.43 2.82 -1.70
N ILE A 11 -4.07 2.57 -2.84
CA ILE A 11 -4.19 1.24 -3.44
C ILE A 11 -3.21 1.11 -4.60
N GLY A 12 -2.48 -0.01 -4.65
CA GLY A 12 -1.58 -0.31 -5.77
C GLY A 12 -1.17 -1.79 -5.82
N ARG A 13 -0.74 -2.24 -7.01
CA ARG A 13 -0.14 -3.59 -7.15
C ARG A 13 1.30 -3.63 -6.65
N PHE A 14 2.05 -2.53 -6.81
CA PHE A 14 3.45 -2.42 -6.41
C PHE A 14 4.35 -3.54 -6.98
N GLN A 15 4.32 -3.73 -8.30
CA GLN A 15 5.02 -4.80 -9.04
C GLN A 15 6.14 -4.25 -9.96
N PRO A 16 7.34 -3.91 -9.46
CA PRO A 16 7.75 -3.79 -8.05
C PRO A 16 7.34 -2.44 -7.44
N PHE A 17 7.70 -2.24 -6.17
CA PHE A 17 7.74 -0.90 -5.59
C PHE A 17 8.84 -0.04 -6.26
N HIS A 18 8.58 1.26 -6.46
CA HIS A 18 9.49 2.16 -7.18
C HIS A 18 9.35 3.59 -6.68
N LEU A 19 10.21 4.51 -7.12
CA LEU A 19 10.28 5.88 -6.60
C LEU A 19 8.99 6.70 -6.77
N GLY A 20 8.23 6.47 -7.87
CA GLY A 20 6.91 7.08 -8.02
C GLY A 20 5.92 6.72 -6.89
N HIS A 21 5.93 5.46 -6.44
CA HIS A 21 5.10 5.03 -5.30
C HIS A 21 5.55 5.68 -3.99
N LEU A 22 6.87 5.78 -3.76
CA LEU A 22 7.41 6.48 -2.60
C LEU A 22 7.00 7.96 -2.58
N HIS A 23 7.04 8.64 -3.74
CA HIS A 23 6.61 10.02 -3.85
C HIS A 23 5.11 10.18 -3.54
N ALA A 24 4.27 9.28 -4.05
CA ALA A 24 2.84 9.27 -3.74
C ALA A 24 2.56 9.05 -2.24
N ILE A 25 3.26 8.12 -1.59
CA ILE A 25 3.13 7.88 -0.14
C ILE A 25 3.53 9.13 0.65
N LYS A 26 4.67 9.75 0.32
CA LYS A 26 5.10 11.01 0.95
C LYS A 26 4.08 12.12 0.75
N TYR A 27 3.49 12.21 -0.44
CA TYR A 27 2.44 13.17 -0.75
C TYR A 27 1.23 12.97 0.18
N CYS A 28 0.72 11.75 0.31
CA CYS A 28 -0.43 11.40 1.15
C CYS A 28 -0.18 11.72 2.63
N LEU A 29 0.99 11.33 3.16
CA LEU A 29 1.35 11.51 4.57
C LEU A 29 1.47 12.98 5.03
N ARG A 30 1.39 13.96 4.11
CA ARG A 30 1.29 15.38 4.46
C ARG A 30 -0.11 15.79 4.94
N SER A 31 -1.13 15.02 4.57
CA SER A 31 -2.55 15.36 4.81
C SER A 31 -3.26 14.37 5.73
N VAL A 32 -2.61 13.25 6.09
CA VAL A 32 -3.21 12.18 6.90
C VAL A 32 -2.30 11.82 8.08
N SER A 33 -2.91 11.48 9.19
CA SER A 33 -2.22 10.97 10.38
C SER A 33 -1.61 9.61 10.06
N ASP A 34 -2.39 8.72 9.45
CA ASP A 34 -2.00 7.34 9.16
C ASP A 34 -2.38 6.97 7.72
N LEU A 35 -1.55 6.16 7.06
CA LEU A 35 -1.79 5.70 5.69
C LEU A 35 -1.95 4.18 5.61
N VAL A 36 -3.10 3.73 5.11
CA VAL A 36 -3.33 2.33 4.74
C VAL A 36 -2.83 2.12 3.30
N ILE A 37 -1.76 1.36 3.16
CA ILE A 37 -1.20 0.96 1.86
C ILE A 37 -1.83 -0.38 1.49
N ILE A 38 -2.77 -0.34 0.56
CA ILE A 38 -3.52 -1.51 0.10
C ILE A 38 -2.79 -2.15 -1.08
N LEU A 39 -2.28 -3.35 -0.85
CA LEU A 39 -1.54 -4.13 -1.83
C LEU A 39 -2.53 -5.01 -2.60
N GLY A 40 -2.96 -4.53 -3.77
CA GLY A 40 -3.91 -5.20 -4.65
C GLY A 40 -3.30 -6.39 -5.39
N SER A 41 -4.15 -7.22 -5.98
CA SER A 41 -3.77 -8.49 -6.64
C SER A 41 -2.84 -9.34 -5.74
N ALA A 42 -3.15 -9.42 -4.44
CA ALA A 42 -2.26 -10.04 -3.46
C ALA A 42 -2.01 -11.54 -3.71
N LEU A 43 -2.98 -12.24 -4.30
CA LEU A 43 -2.91 -13.69 -4.54
C LEU A 43 -2.24 -14.07 -5.87
N THR A 44 -1.83 -13.11 -6.70
CA THR A 44 -1.18 -13.38 -7.99
C THR A 44 0.31 -13.05 -7.93
N SER A 45 1.14 -13.97 -8.41
CA SER A 45 2.61 -13.85 -8.48
C SER A 45 3.17 -14.72 -9.61
N HIS A 46 4.48 -14.67 -9.87
CA HIS A 46 5.16 -15.51 -10.86
C HIS A 46 4.60 -15.39 -12.30
N THR A 47 4.12 -14.20 -12.66
CA THR A 47 3.71 -13.86 -14.03
C THR A 47 4.44 -12.60 -14.50
N LEU A 48 4.53 -12.37 -15.82
CA LEU A 48 5.13 -11.13 -16.34
C LEU A 48 4.43 -9.86 -15.81
N LYS A 49 3.12 -9.93 -15.58
CA LYS A 49 2.31 -8.80 -15.08
C LYS A 49 2.40 -8.63 -13.56
N ASN A 50 2.56 -9.73 -12.83
CA ASN A 50 2.66 -9.79 -11.38
C ASN A 50 3.82 -10.73 -11.02
N PRO A 51 5.07 -10.27 -11.11
CA PRO A 51 6.24 -11.11 -10.86
C PRO A 51 6.40 -11.48 -9.39
N PHE A 52 6.15 -10.54 -8.48
CA PHE A 52 6.42 -10.70 -7.04
C PHE A 52 5.20 -11.15 -6.25
N THR A 53 5.44 -11.98 -5.24
CA THR A 53 4.49 -12.37 -4.19
C THR A 53 4.07 -11.16 -3.35
N ALA A 54 2.98 -11.29 -2.59
CA ALA A 54 2.60 -10.25 -1.63
C ALA A 54 3.69 -9.99 -0.57
N ARG A 55 4.35 -11.05 -0.10
CA ARG A 55 5.40 -10.95 0.93
C ARG A 55 6.62 -10.17 0.44
N GLU A 56 7.11 -10.47 -0.76
CA GLU A 56 8.23 -9.74 -1.36
C GLU A 56 7.90 -8.25 -1.53
N ARG A 57 6.68 -7.94 -1.98
CA ARG A 57 6.21 -6.56 -2.12
C ARG A 57 6.09 -5.84 -0.78
N ILE A 58 5.55 -6.49 0.26
CA ILE A 58 5.51 -5.95 1.63
C ILE A 58 6.93 -5.64 2.12
N GLN A 59 7.89 -6.53 1.86
CA GLN A 59 9.29 -6.35 2.23
C GLN A 59 9.91 -5.16 1.47
N MET A 60 9.72 -5.06 0.15
CA MET A 60 10.18 -3.93 -0.66
C MET A 60 9.64 -2.59 -0.14
N ILE A 61 8.33 -2.51 0.13
CA ILE A 61 7.69 -1.30 0.65
C ILE A 61 8.26 -0.95 2.04
N SER A 62 8.31 -1.92 2.96
CA SER A 62 8.76 -1.69 4.34
C SER A 62 10.20 -1.20 4.39
N LEU A 63 11.10 -1.82 3.61
CA LEU A 63 12.49 -1.42 3.53
C LEU A 63 12.63 -0.01 2.92
N ALA A 64 11.93 0.27 1.81
CA ALA A 64 12.00 1.57 1.15
C ALA A 64 11.44 2.71 2.02
N LEU A 65 10.37 2.47 2.79
CA LEU A 65 9.82 3.45 3.71
C LEU A 65 10.72 3.67 4.93
N SER A 66 11.33 2.60 5.44
CA SER A 66 12.34 2.69 6.51
C SER A 66 13.55 3.50 6.05
N GLU A 67 14.08 3.23 4.86
CA GLU A 67 15.20 3.98 4.27
C GLU A 67 14.85 5.45 4.03
N ALA A 68 13.58 5.74 3.69
CA ALA A 68 13.08 7.09 3.53
C ALA A 68 12.79 7.83 4.85
N GLY A 69 13.04 7.21 6.01
CA GLY A 69 12.81 7.81 7.33
C GLY A 69 11.34 7.92 7.73
N ILE A 70 10.45 7.14 7.11
CA ILE A 70 9.01 7.16 7.42
C ILE A 70 8.75 6.20 8.59
N SER A 71 8.25 6.74 9.71
CA SER A 71 7.94 5.96 10.91
C SER A 71 6.95 4.84 10.61
N ARG A 72 7.19 3.66 11.19
CA ARG A 72 6.34 2.46 11.05
C ARG A 72 4.93 2.65 11.61
N GLU A 73 4.77 3.57 12.55
CA GLU A 73 3.48 3.93 13.15
C GLU A 73 2.58 4.70 12.18
N ARG A 74 3.16 5.39 11.19
CA ARG A 74 2.44 6.24 10.23
C ARG A 74 1.75 5.46 9.11
N TYR A 75 1.94 4.14 9.02
CA TYR A 75 1.38 3.34 7.95
C TYR A 75 1.12 1.88 8.33
N ILE A 76 0.17 1.27 7.64
CA ILE A 76 -0.02 -0.18 7.62
C ILE A 76 -0.05 -0.67 6.17
N ILE A 77 0.40 -1.89 5.93
CA ILE A 77 0.36 -2.52 4.60
C ILE A 77 -0.58 -3.72 4.69
N ILE A 78 -1.66 -3.70 3.89
CA ILE A 78 -2.68 -4.75 3.89
C ILE A 78 -2.74 -5.39 2.50
N PRO A 79 -2.46 -6.71 2.36
CA PRO A 79 -2.69 -7.43 1.12
C PRO A 79 -4.19 -7.67 0.89
N VAL A 80 -4.69 -7.28 -0.28
CA VAL A 80 -6.09 -7.44 -0.69
C VAL A 80 -6.18 -8.25 -1.99
N PRO A 81 -6.97 -9.35 -2.02
CA PRO A 81 -7.17 -10.14 -3.23
C PRO A 81 -8.07 -9.41 -4.25
N ASP A 82 -7.94 -9.80 -5.51
CA ASP A 82 -8.94 -9.46 -6.52
C ASP A 82 -10.14 -10.43 -6.38
N ILE A 83 -11.36 -9.89 -6.39
CA ILE A 83 -12.60 -10.70 -6.21
C ILE A 83 -13.36 -10.95 -7.53
N GLY A 84 -12.84 -10.48 -8.66
CA GLY A 84 -13.47 -10.62 -9.98
C GLY A 84 -14.78 -9.85 -10.18
N LYS A 85 -15.27 -9.11 -9.17
CA LYS A 85 -16.51 -8.33 -9.18
C LYS A 85 -16.25 -6.90 -8.74
N HIS A 86 -16.06 -6.00 -9.70
CA HIS A 86 -15.68 -4.60 -9.44
C HIS A 86 -16.66 -3.88 -8.50
N SER A 87 -17.96 -4.08 -8.66
CA SER A 87 -19.00 -3.43 -7.85
C SER A 87 -18.99 -3.84 -6.38
N LEU A 88 -18.43 -5.01 -6.05
CA LEU A 88 -18.40 -5.54 -4.69
C LEU A 88 -17.06 -5.34 -3.99
N TRP A 89 -16.03 -4.89 -4.71
CA TRP A 89 -14.65 -4.89 -4.19
C TRP A 89 -14.58 -4.06 -2.92
N VAL A 90 -15.03 -2.79 -2.96
CA VAL A 90 -14.99 -1.87 -1.82
C VAL A 90 -15.79 -2.39 -0.61
N SER A 91 -16.90 -3.10 -0.82
CA SER A 91 -17.75 -3.59 0.28
C SER A 91 -17.25 -4.87 0.95
N LEU A 92 -16.35 -5.61 0.28
CA LEU A 92 -15.94 -6.95 0.71
C LEU A 92 -14.48 -7.02 1.16
N VAL A 93 -13.70 -5.95 0.94
CA VAL A 93 -12.25 -5.94 1.18
C VAL A 93 -11.80 -4.83 2.13
#